data_AF-A0A1S8B8Q3-F1
#
_entry.id   AF-A0A1S8B8Q3-F1
#
_cell.length_a   1.000
_cell.length_b   1.000
_cell.length_c   1.000
_cell.angle_alpha   90.00
_cell.angle_beta   90.00
_cell.angle_gamma   90.00
#
_symmetry.space_group_name_H-M   'P 1'
#
loop_
_entity.id
_entity.type
_entity.pdbx_description
1 polymer ?
#
loop_
_entity_poly.entity_id
_entity_poly.type
_entity_poly.pdbx_seq_one_letter_code
_entity_poly.pdbx_strand_id
1 'polypeptide(L)'
;MSPSSHSAERVAEKVQTLSDLELAALLCLITKEHAIVEAEPSLLDPLCLELELIAGSVFGLSSTVLECSERTTLDTFGNGLLVEDDDISYFSSPPRNSRDTVCKRLSLTLASEVFAYMQNLIAFLRLHRAVSGGISALATRHFELLVRALAPLHGLNYVPPSLVALAARKIYPHRILLTAPENERSMQWGSSLEAVREVLDGVTVDDVIEDVLQQVEVPL
;
A
#
# COMPACT_ATOMS: atom_id res chain seq x y z
N MET A 1 -34.24 -0.10 5.60
CA MET A 1 -33.00 0.15 6.36
C MET A 1 -32.19 -1.12 6.34
N SER A 2 -31.17 -1.13 5.50
CA SER A 2 -30.39 -2.32 5.15
C SER A 2 -29.26 -2.53 6.16
N PRO A 3 -29.00 -3.75 6.65
CA PRO A 3 -28.01 -4.02 7.69
C PRO A 3 -26.55 -4.05 7.19
N SER A 4 -26.30 -3.72 5.92
CA SER A 4 -25.00 -3.83 5.25
C SER A 4 -24.06 -2.63 5.44
N SER A 5 -24.55 -1.47 5.88
CA SER A 5 -23.71 -0.26 6.04
C SER A 5 -22.83 -0.28 7.29
N HIS A 6 -23.33 -0.80 8.41
CA HIS A 6 -22.64 -0.75 9.70
C HIS A 6 -21.35 -1.60 9.77
N SER A 7 -21.27 -2.69 9.00
CA SER A 7 -20.07 -3.53 8.92
C SER A 7 -18.95 -2.88 8.09
N ALA A 8 -19.30 -2.19 7.00
CA ALA A 8 -18.34 -1.46 6.17
C ALA A 8 -17.72 -0.27 6.91
N GLU A 9 -18.47 0.36 7.81
CA GLU A 9 -18.03 1.50 8.62
C GLU A 9 -16.98 1.07 9.68
N ARG A 10 -17.21 -0.06 10.38
CA ARG A 10 -16.23 -0.64 11.34
C ARG A 10 -14.95 -1.16 10.66
N VAL A 11 -15.06 -1.54 9.38
CA VAL A 11 -13.92 -1.95 8.54
C VAL A 11 -13.11 -0.72 8.14
N ALA A 12 -13.79 0.38 7.78
CA ALA A 12 -13.16 1.66 7.45
C ALA A 12 -12.38 2.23 8.64
N GLU A 13 -12.93 2.17 9.85
CA GLU A 13 -12.29 2.61 11.09
C GLU A 13 -10.96 1.87 11.36
N LYS A 14 -10.88 0.56 11.07
CA LYS A 14 -9.68 -0.27 11.34
C LYS A 14 -8.54 -0.13 10.33
N VAL A 15 -8.78 0.41 9.12
CA VAL A 15 -7.69 0.73 8.16
C VAL A 15 -7.29 2.19 8.28
N GLN A 16 -8.20 3.08 8.70
CA GLN A 16 -7.82 4.44 9.09
C GLN A 16 -6.75 4.43 10.19
N THR A 17 -6.78 3.42 11.08
CA THR A 17 -5.76 3.25 12.13
C THR A 17 -4.42 2.71 11.66
N LEU A 18 -4.32 2.15 10.44
CA LEU A 18 -3.02 1.65 9.97
C LEU A 18 -2.11 2.81 9.58
N SER A 19 -0.95 2.89 10.20
CA SER A 19 0.09 3.87 9.85
C SER A 19 0.66 3.57 8.46
N ASP A 20 1.27 4.57 7.82
CA ASP A 20 1.90 4.38 6.50
C ASP A 20 3.02 3.33 6.55
N LEU A 21 3.68 3.19 7.71
CA LEU A 21 4.74 2.21 7.94
C LEU A 21 4.19 0.78 8.08
N GLU A 22 3.08 0.60 8.81
CA GLU A 22 2.37 -0.68 8.89
C GLU A 22 1.86 -1.12 7.51
N LEU A 23 1.33 -0.18 6.73
CA LEU A 23 0.91 -0.43 5.36
C LEU A 23 2.08 -0.83 4.47
N ALA A 24 3.21 -0.13 4.56
CA ALA A 24 4.42 -0.45 3.81
C ALA A 24 4.93 -1.86 4.15
N ALA A 25 5.00 -2.20 5.45
CA ALA A 25 5.39 -3.52 5.92
C ALA A 25 4.41 -4.62 5.43
N LEU A 26 3.10 -4.37 5.51
CA LEU A 26 2.07 -5.27 4.99
C LEU A 26 2.27 -5.52 3.48
N LEU A 27 2.46 -4.46 2.70
CA LEU A 27 2.69 -4.56 1.26
C LEU A 27 3.94 -5.38 0.97
N CYS A 28 5.07 -5.14 1.65
CA CYS A 28 6.30 -5.92 1.46
C CYS A 28 6.11 -7.41 1.73
N LEU A 29 5.37 -7.75 2.79
CA LEU A 29 5.09 -9.14 3.14
C LEU A 29 4.20 -9.81 2.08
N ILE A 30 3.23 -9.09 1.51
CA ILE A 30 2.31 -9.64 0.49
C ILE A 30 2.98 -9.71 -0.88
N THR A 31 3.70 -8.66 -1.29
CA THR A 31 4.33 -8.55 -2.62
C THR A 31 5.59 -9.41 -2.71
N LYS A 32 6.19 -9.77 -1.57
CA LYS A 32 7.51 -10.41 -1.45
C LYS A 32 8.65 -9.51 -1.99
N GLU A 33 8.48 -8.21 -1.85
CA GLU A 33 9.45 -7.20 -2.27
C GLU A 33 9.99 -6.46 -1.03
N HIS A 34 11.27 -6.09 -1.06
CA HIS A 34 11.90 -5.35 0.03
C HIS A 34 11.44 -3.89 0.03
N ALA A 35 11.08 -3.36 1.21
CA ALA A 35 10.89 -1.92 1.39
C ALA A 35 12.24 -1.23 1.53
N ILE A 36 12.33 -0.04 0.94
CA ILE A 36 13.38 0.93 1.25
C ILE A 36 12.68 2.11 1.91
N VAL A 37 13.12 2.44 3.13
CA VAL A 37 12.63 3.59 3.89
C VAL A 37 13.80 4.52 4.11
N GLU A 38 13.66 5.76 3.66
CA GLU A 38 14.65 6.81 3.84
C GLU A 38 14.25 7.70 5.01
N ALA A 39 15.18 7.97 5.91
CA ALA A 39 14.98 8.82 7.09
C ALA A 39 16.27 9.57 7.43
N GLU A 40 16.14 10.68 8.15
CA GLU A 40 17.30 11.39 8.69
C GLU A 40 18.07 10.50 9.69
N PRO A 41 19.41 10.63 9.81
CA PRO A 41 20.20 9.79 10.70
C PRO A 41 19.75 9.79 12.16
N SER A 42 19.20 10.92 12.62
CA SER A 42 18.63 11.10 13.97
C SER A 42 17.34 10.32 14.22
N LEU A 43 16.64 9.91 13.15
CA LEU A 43 15.36 9.21 13.19
C LEU A 43 15.49 7.71 12.91
N LEU A 44 16.70 7.21 12.64
CA LEU A 44 16.93 5.79 12.35
C LEU A 44 16.63 4.90 13.56
N ASP A 45 17.11 5.24 14.76
CA ASP A 45 16.85 4.41 15.95
C ASP A 45 15.36 4.34 16.31
N PRO A 46 14.61 5.47 16.35
CA PRO A 46 13.16 5.44 16.52
C PRO A 46 12.44 4.62 15.44
N LEU A 47 12.85 4.75 14.17
CA LEU A 47 12.26 4.02 13.05
C LEU A 47 12.50 2.51 13.15
N CYS A 48 13.71 2.09 13.53
CA CYS A 48 14.04 0.69 13.76
C CYS A 48 13.15 0.10 14.87
N LEU A 49 13.02 0.79 16.00
CA LEU A 49 12.14 0.36 17.09
C LEU A 49 10.68 0.26 16.67
N GLU A 50 10.19 1.22 15.89
CA GLU A 50 8.82 1.18 15.36
C GLU A 50 8.60 -0.02 14.43
N LEU A 51 9.54 -0.30 13.51
CA LEU A 51 9.48 -1.45 12.61
C LEU A 51 9.55 -2.78 13.35
N GLU A 52 10.38 -2.91 14.39
CA GLU A 52 10.42 -4.10 15.23
C GLU A 52 9.09 -4.31 15.98
N LEU A 53 8.52 -3.23 16.53
CA LEU A 53 7.21 -3.27 17.18
C LEU A 53 6.11 -3.68 16.21
N ILE A 54 6.10 -3.13 14.99
CA ILE A 54 5.14 -3.50 13.95
C ILE A 54 5.31 -4.98 13.57
N ALA A 55 6.54 -5.44 13.35
CA ALA A 55 6.84 -6.82 13.01
C ALA A 55 6.33 -7.79 14.10
N GLY A 56 6.63 -7.51 15.38
CA GLY A 56 6.23 -8.35 16.50
C GLY A 56 4.74 -8.27 16.85
N SER A 57 4.18 -7.07 16.95
CA SER A 57 2.83 -6.85 17.47
C SER A 57 1.71 -7.00 16.42
N VAL A 58 1.96 -6.55 15.18
CA VAL A 58 0.95 -6.57 14.11
C VAL A 58 1.04 -7.87 13.30
N PHE A 59 2.26 -8.31 12.99
CA PHE A 59 2.48 -9.46 12.10
C PHE A 59 2.94 -10.75 12.81
N GLY A 60 3.32 -10.67 14.09
CA GLY A 60 3.80 -11.83 14.85
C GLY A 60 5.12 -12.42 14.32
N LEU A 61 5.97 -11.56 13.74
CA LEU A 61 7.26 -11.93 13.16
C LEU A 61 8.40 -11.61 14.13
N SER A 62 9.47 -12.42 14.07
CA SER A 62 10.76 -12.06 14.68
C SER A 62 11.52 -11.14 13.72
N SER A 63 12.03 -10.03 14.24
CA SER A 63 12.90 -9.09 13.53
C SER A 63 14.34 -9.26 13.98
N THR A 64 15.28 -8.98 13.08
CA THR A 64 16.70 -8.78 13.40
C THR A 64 17.13 -7.50 12.69
N VAL A 65 17.91 -6.66 13.37
CA VAL A 65 18.43 -5.41 12.82
C VAL A 65 19.91 -5.57 12.56
N LEU A 66 20.32 -5.22 11.34
CA LEU A 66 21.71 -5.27 10.91
C LEU A 66 22.17 -3.87 10.52
N GLU A 67 23.15 -3.35 11.27
CA GLU A 67 23.80 -2.08 10.94
C GLU A 67 24.88 -2.29 9.88
N CYS A 68 24.64 -1.74 8.69
CA CYS A 68 25.59 -1.78 7.58
C CYS A 68 26.38 -0.48 7.51
N SER A 69 27.70 -0.59 7.42
CA SER A 69 28.62 0.52 7.17
C SER A 69 29.50 0.21 5.95
N GLU A 70 30.28 1.19 5.47
CA GLU A 70 31.25 0.99 4.38
C GLU A 70 32.31 -0.08 4.69
N ARG A 71 32.47 -0.47 5.96
CA ARG A 71 33.43 -1.49 6.42
C ARG A 71 32.81 -2.87 6.59
N THR A 72 31.48 -3.01 6.40
CA THR A 72 30.79 -4.29 6.57
C THR A 72 31.20 -5.25 5.44
N THR A 73 31.85 -6.36 5.80
CA THR A 73 32.21 -7.41 4.85
C THR A 73 31.02 -8.33 4.57
N LEU A 74 31.04 -9.05 3.43
CA LEU A 74 30.02 -10.04 3.09
C LEU A 74 29.85 -11.10 4.18
N ASP A 75 30.94 -11.51 4.84
CA ASP A 75 30.90 -12.48 5.94
C ASP A 75 30.21 -11.91 7.18
N THR A 76 30.42 -10.62 7.48
CA THR A 76 29.76 -9.93 8.61
C THR A 76 28.27 -9.80 8.35
N PHE A 77 27.88 -9.45 7.12
CA PHE A 77 26.48 -9.43 6.70
C PHE A 77 25.84 -10.82 6.76
N GLY A 78 26.54 -11.84 6.24
CA GLY A 78 26.07 -13.22 6.22
C GLY A 78 25.84 -13.77 7.62
N ASN A 79 26.78 -13.55 8.54
CA ASN A 79 26.66 -13.98 9.93
C ASN A 79 25.54 -13.24 10.68
N GLY A 80 25.35 -11.94 10.43
CA GLY A 80 24.27 -11.15 11.04
C GLY A 80 22.85 -11.54 10.58
N LEU A 81 22.73 -12.27 9.47
CA LEU A 81 21.46 -12.79 8.95
C LEU A 81 21.09 -14.17 9.56
N LEU A 82 22.05 -14.86 10.17
CA LEU A 82 21.82 -16.17 10.79
C LEU A 82 21.22 -15.96 12.19
N VAL A 83 19.98 -16.40 12.39
CA VAL A 83 19.40 -16.50 13.72
C VAL A 83 20.05 -17.71 14.40
N GLU A 84 20.68 -17.51 15.56
CA GLU A 84 21.17 -18.60 16.40
C GLU A 84 19.96 -19.37 16.96
N ASP A 85 19.46 -20.34 16.20
CA ASP A 85 18.53 -21.35 16.74
C ASP A 85 19.37 -22.36 17.53
N ASP A 86 19.43 -22.20 18.86
CA ASP A 86 20.04 -23.18 19.78
C ASP A 86 19.27 -24.52 19.83
N ASP A 87 18.16 -24.65 19.10
CA ASP A 87 17.37 -25.86 18.99
C ASP A 87 17.74 -26.68 17.74
N ILE A 88 18.55 -27.74 17.95
CA ILE A 88 18.81 -28.85 17.00
C ILE A 88 17.54 -29.72 16.78
N SER A 89 16.37 -29.10 16.75
CA SER A 89 15.10 -29.69 16.31
C SER A 89 14.65 -29.14 14.95
N TYR A 90 15.34 -28.12 14.42
CA TYR A 90 15.07 -27.52 13.10
C TYR A 90 15.14 -28.54 11.94
N PHE A 91 16.07 -29.51 12.01
CA PHE A 91 16.18 -30.55 10.97
C PHE A 91 15.08 -31.62 11.00
N SER A 92 14.31 -31.71 12.10
CA SER A 92 13.23 -32.70 12.25
C SER A 92 11.83 -32.09 12.11
N SER A 93 11.73 -30.76 12.21
CA SER A 93 10.50 -30.05 11.88
C SER A 93 10.40 -29.92 10.36
N PRO A 94 9.29 -30.32 9.71
CA PRO A 94 9.07 -29.91 8.33
C PRO A 94 9.19 -28.39 8.28
N PRO A 95 9.80 -27.80 7.23
CA PRO A 95 10.02 -26.36 7.16
C PRO A 95 8.70 -25.69 7.49
N ARG A 96 8.65 -24.99 8.64
CA ARG A 96 7.49 -24.23 9.04
C ARG A 96 7.37 -23.15 8.00
N ASN A 97 6.56 -23.44 6.99
CA ASN A 97 6.20 -22.55 5.91
C ASN A 97 5.23 -21.51 6.47
N SER A 98 5.65 -20.80 7.53
CA SER A 98 4.95 -19.63 8.08
C SER A 98 4.74 -18.59 6.97
N ARG A 99 5.69 -18.57 6.01
CA ARG A 99 5.73 -17.84 4.74
C ARG A 99 4.61 -18.22 3.74
N ASP A 100 4.06 -19.43 3.82
CA ASP A 100 2.90 -19.84 2.99
C ASP A 100 1.57 -19.41 3.60
N THR A 101 1.51 -19.17 4.90
CA THR A 101 0.22 -19.00 5.59
C THR A 101 -0.44 -17.66 5.30
N VAL A 102 0.34 -16.60 5.02
CA VAL A 102 -0.23 -15.31 4.60
C VAL A 102 -0.75 -15.43 3.17
N CYS A 103 0.08 -15.89 2.23
CA CYS A 103 -0.30 -15.98 0.82
C CYS A 103 -1.43 -17.02 0.53
N LYS A 104 -1.45 -18.17 1.22
CA LYS A 104 -2.56 -19.15 1.12
C LYS A 104 -3.87 -18.65 1.72
N ARG A 105 -3.84 -17.68 2.65
CA ARG A 105 -5.04 -17.06 3.24
C ARG A 105 -5.65 -15.95 2.37
N LEU A 106 -4.97 -15.53 1.30
CA LEU A 106 -5.39 -14.43 0.42
C LEU A 106 -6.11 -14.88 -0.85
N SER A 107 -6.55 -16.13 -0.93
CA SER A 107 -7.33 -16.66 -2.07
C SER A 107 -8.76 -16.13 -2.06
N LEU A 108 -8.92 -14.80 -2.14
CA LEU A 108 -10.21 -14.16 -2.37
C LEU A 108 -10.38 -13.90 -3.87
N THR A 109 -11.43 -14.50 -4.43
CA THR A 109 -11.88 -14.18 -5.78
C THR A 109 -12.65 -12.86 -5.72
N LEU A 110 -12.22 -11.87 -6.51
CA LEU A 110 -12.96 -10.61 -6.65
C LEU A 110 -14.16 -10.85 -7.55
N ALA A 111 -15.33 -10.34 -7.16
CA ALA A 111 -16.48 -10.27 -8.05
C ALA A 111 -16.13 -9.39 -9.27
N SER A 112 -16.67 -9.72 -10.44
CA SER A 112 -16.39 -9.01 -11.69
C SER A 112 -16.72 -7.51 -11.60
N GLU A 113 -17.78 -7.16 -10.87
CA GLU A 113 -18.22 -5.77 -10.68
C GLU A 113 -17.24 -4.98 -9.82
N VAL A 114 -16.71 -5.58 -8.76
CA VAL A 114 -15.69 -4.96 -7.89
C VAL A 114 -14.36 -4.84 -8.64
N PHE A 115 -14.02 -5.84 -9.46
CA PHE A 115 -12.86 -5.75 -10.33
C PHE A 115 -13.01 -4.61 -11.35
N ALA A 116 -14.19 -4.47 -11.98
CA ALA A 116 -14.48 -3.37 -12.89
C ALA A 116 -14.40 -2.02 -12.18
N TYR A 117 -14.95 -1.90 -10.98
CA TYR A 117 -14.84 -0.71 -10.13
C TYR A 117 -13.37 -0.33 -9.87
N MET A 118 -12.54 -1.31 -9.49
CA MET A 118 -11.10 -1.12 -9.27
C MET A 118 -10.39 -0.62 -10.54
N GLN A 119 -10.68 -1.22 -11.71
CA GLN A 119 -10.09 -0.80 -12.98
C GLN A 119 -10.57 0.58 -13.43
N ASN A 120 -11.83 0.92 -13.16
CA ASN A 120 -12.37 2.25 -13.44
C ASN A 120 -11.65 3.31 -12.59
N LEU A 121 -11.46 3.07 -11.28
CA LEU A 121 -10.68 3.98 -10.43
C LEU A 121 -9.28 4.22 -11.00
N ILE A 122 -8.57 3.15 -11.37
CA ILE A 122 -7.22 3.25 -11.96
C ILE A 122 -7.26 4.06 -13.27
N ALA A 123 -8.26 3.82 -14.12
CA ALA A 123 -8.40 4.53 -15.39
C ALA A 123 -8.66 6.02 -15.19
N PHE A 124 -9.58 6.38 -14.29
CA PHE A 124 -9.90 7.77 -13.98
C PHE A 124 -8.72 8.48 -13.34
N LEU A 125 -8.01 7.85 -12.39
CA LEU A 125 -6.78 8.39 -11.83
C LEU A 125 -5.73 8.67 -12.93
N ARG A 126 -5.57 7.77 -13.91
CA ARG A 126 -4.61 7.94 -15.02
C ARG A 126 -5.00 9.03 -16.01
N LEU A 127 -6.30 9.28 -16.14
CA LEU A 127 -6.84 10.27 -17.06
C LEU A 127 -7.03 11.64 -16.41
N HIS A 128 -7.01 11.71 -15.08
CA HIS A 128 -7.18 12.93 -14.32
C HIS A 128 -6.23 14.04 -14.80
N ARG A 129 -6.76 15.25 -14.98
CA ARG A 129 -6.01 16.38 -15.57
C ARG A 129 -4.80 16.79 -14.73
N ALA A 130 -4.96 16.80 -13.41
CA ALA A 130 -3.91 17.19 -12.47
C ALA A 130 -2.84 16.10 -12.24
N VAL A 131 -2.96 14.92 -12.85
CA VAL A 131 -2.01 13.81 -12.66
C VAL A 131 -1.04 13.72 -13.83
N SER A 132 0.25 13.83 -13.51
CA SER A 132 1.34 13.68 -14.49
C SER A 132 1.84 12.24 -14.55
N GLY A 133 1.71 11.47 -13.46
CA GLY A 133 2.24 10.12 -13.35
C GLY A 133 1.98 9.48 -11.99
N GLY A 134 2.64 8.35 -11.72
CA GLY A 134 2.55 7.65 -10.43
C GLY A 134 1.68 6.39 -10.42
N ILE A 135 0.76 6.26 -11.37
CA ILE A 135 -0.18 5.13 -11.45
C ILE A 135 0.38 4.08 -12.40
N SER A 136 1.53 3.50 -12.04
CA SER A 136 2.21 2.47 -12.81
C SER A 136 1.48 1.12 -12.77
N ALA A 137 1.88 0.17 -13.60
CA ALA A 137 1.39 -1.21 -13.53
C ALA A 137 1.69 -1.85 -12.16
N LEU A 138 2.81 -1.49 -11.54
CA LEU A 138 3.18 -1.92 -10.19
C LEU A 138 2.23 -1.31 -9.14
N ALA A 139 1.86 -0.03 -9.27
CA ALA A 139 0.85 0.58 -8.41
C ALA A 139 -0.51 -0.12 -8.49
N THR A 140 -0.94 -0.49 -9.69
CA THR A 140 -2.14 -1.32 -9.89
C THR A 140 -2.03 -2.68 -9.18
N ARG A 141 -0.89 -3.36 -9.30
CA ARG A 141 -0.66 -4.65 -8.63
C ARG A 141 -0.68 -4.52 -7.10
N HIS A 142 -0.03 -3.48 -6.56
CA HIS A 142 -0.01 -3.23 -5.12
C HIS A 142 -1.40 -2.91 -4.59
N PHE A 143 -2.18 -2.14 -5.36
CA PHE A 143 -3.56 -1.84 -5.05
C PHE A 143 -4.44 -3.09 -4.98
N GLU A 144 -4.37 -3.95 -5.99
CA GLU A 144 -5.11 -5.22 -6.02
C GLU A 144 -4.71 -6.14 -4.85
N LEU A 145 -3.42 -6.25 -4.56
CA LEU A 145 -2.91 -7.08 -3.47
C LEU A 145 -3.36 -6.56 -2.10
N LEU A 146 -3.33 -5.24 -1.88
CA LEU A 146 -3.80 -4.64 -0.64
C LEU A 146 -5.31 -4.90 -0.44
N VAL A 147 -6.12 -4.66 -1.47
CA VAL A 147 -7.57 -4.89 -1.41
C VAL A 147 -7.88 -6.34 -1.02
N ARG A 148 -7.17 -7.30 -1.60
CA ARG A 148 -7.33 -8.72 -1.27
C ARG A 148 -6.83 -9.08 0.13
N ALA A 149 -5.86 -8.35 0.66
CA ALA A 149 -5.33 -8.58 2.00
C ALA A 149 -6.11 -7.91 3.11
N LEU A 150 -6.70 -6.76 2.85
CA LEU A 150 -7.55 -6.09 3.82
C LEU A 150 -8.81 -6.90 4.11
N ALA A 151 -9.48 -7.49 3.11
CA ALA A 151 -10.72 -8.22 3.35
C ALA A 151 -10.60 -9.33 4.42
N PRO A 152 -9.62 -10.26 4.36
CA PRO A 152 -9.41 -11.26 5.40
C PRO A 152 -8.96 -10.67 6.73
N LEU A 153 -8.16 -9.60 6.72
CA LEU A 153 -7.76 -8.89 7.96
C LEU A 153 -8.97 -8.32 8.71
N HIS A 154 -10.04 -7.97 7.99
CA HIS A 154 -11.29 -7.54 8.60
C HIS A 154 -12.30 -8.67 8.86
N GLY A 155 -11.92 -9.93 8.62
CA GLY A 155 -12.81 -11.07 8.76
C GLY A 155 -13.90 -11.14 7.68
N LEU A 156 -13.70 -10.46 6.54
CA LEU A 156 -14.57 -10.53 5.38
C LEU A 156 -14.07 -11.60 4.40
N ASN A 157 -15.01 -12.34 3.82
CA ASN A 157 -14.76 -13.31 2.75
C ASN A 157 -15.07 -12.74 1.34
N TYR A 158 -15.40 -11.45 1.26
CA TYR A 158 -15.61 -10.71 0.03
C TYR A 158 -15.04 -9.29 0.19
N VAL A 159 -14.87 -8.60 -0.94
CA VAL A 159 -14.35 -7.23 -0.99
C VAL A 159 -15.50 -6.26 -1.23
N PRO A 160 -15.90 -5.43 -0.24
CA PRO A 160 -16.88 -4.37 -0.47
C PRO A 160 -16.22 -3.18 -1.21
N PRO A 161 -16.97 -2.41 -2.03
CA PRO A 161 -16.44 -1.26 -2.74
C PRO A 161 -15.86 -0.17 -1.84
N SER A 162 -16.40 -0.01 -0.62
CA SER A 162 -15.87 0.90 0.39
C SER A 162 -14.44 0.54 0.83
N LEU A 163 -14.10 -0.75 0.87
CA LEU A 163 -12.74 -1.22 1.16
C LEU A 163 -11.80 -0.93 0.00
N VAL A 164 -12.28 -1.02 -1.25
CA VAL A 164 -11.51 -0.61 -2.44
C VAL A 164 -11.22 0.90 -2.41
N ALA A 165 -12.22 1.72 -2.11
CA ALA A 165 -12.06 3.16 -1.96
C ALA A 165 -11.06 3.53 -0.85
N LEU A 166 -11.11 2.81 0.27
CA LEU A 166 -10.19 2.98 1.39
C LEU A 166 -8.75 2.58 1.04
N ALA A 167 -8.57 1.47 0.34
CA ALA A 167 -7.27 1.06 -0.16
C ALA A 167 -6.68 2.10 -1.14
N ALA A 168 -7.53 2.75 -1.95
CA ALA A 168 -7.09 3.78 -2.89
C ALA A 168 -6.55 5.02 -2.13
N ARG A 169 -7.27 5.46 -1.09
CA ARG A 169 -6.85 6.55 -0.18
C ARG A 169 -5.56 6.25 0.58
N LYS A 170 -5.12 5.00 0.66
CA LYS A 170 -3.89 4.60 1.36
C LYS A 170 -2.71 4.40 0.40
N ILE A 171 -2.94 3.88 -0.80
CA ILE A 171 -1.87 3.57 -1.76
C ILE A 171 -1.48 4.74 -2.64
N TYR A 172 -2.44 5.53 -3.10
CA TYR A 172 -2.18 6.53 -4.12
C TYR A 172 -1.60 7.87 -3.63
N PRO A 173 -1.78 8.33 -2.36
CA PRO A 173 -1.23 9.61 -1.93
C PRO A 173 0.27 9.75 -2.12
N HIS A 174 1.03 8.71 -1.74
CA HIS A 174 2.49 8.68 -1.85
C HIS A 174 3.00 8.30 -3.25
N ARG A 175 2.10 8.06 -4.22
CA ARG A 175 2.46 7.59 -5.57
C ARG A 175 2.14 8.60 -6.65
N ILE A 176 1.03 9.32 -6.52
CA ILE A 176 0.56 10.26 -7.54
C ILE A 176 1.55 11.41 -7.65
N LEU A 177 1.95 11.71 -8.89
CA LEU A 177 2.73 12.89 -9.22
C LEU A 177 1.79 13.92 -9.83
N LEU A 178 1.66 15.08 -9.17
CA LEU A 178 0.86 16.18 -9.69
C LEU A 178 1.55 16.87 -10.86
N THR A 179 0.75 17.29 -11.83
CA THR A 179 1.23 18.02 -13.01
C THR A 179 1.47 19.48 -12.65
N ALA A 180 2.67 19.98 -12.96
CA ALA A 180 2.93 21.41 -12.93
C ALA A 180 2.14 22.13 -14.04
N PRO A 181 1.62 23.34 -13.82
CA PRO A 181 0.79 24.03 -14.81
C PRO A 181 1.44 24.18 -16.19
N GLU A 182 2.76 24.30 -16.24
CA GLU A 182 3.53 24.44 -17.47
C GLU A 182 3.57 23.15 -18.31
N ASN A 183 3.44 21.99 -17.65
CA ASN A 183 3.56 20.67 -18.25
C ASN A 183 2.19 20.00 -18.49
N GLU A 184 1.10 20.73 -18.28
CA GLU A 184 -0.24 20.21 -18.51
C GLU A 184 -0.48 19.91 -19.99
N ARG A 185 -1.20 18.82 -20.31
CA ARG A 185 -1.40 18.33 -21.68
C ARG A 185 -2.00 19.39 -22.61
N SER A 186 -2.86 20.27 -22.10
CA SER A 186 -3.46 21.35 -22.88
C SER A 186 -2.47 22.43 -23.35
N MET A 187 -1.29 22.55 -22.72
CA MET A 187 -0.22 23.47 -23.14
C MET A 187 0.33 23.10 -24.52
N GLN A 188 0.36 21.81 -24.86
CA GLN A 188 0.77 21.32 -26.18
C GLN A 188 -0.21 21.74 -27.30
N TRP A 189 -1.41 22.14 -26.93
CA TRP A 189 -2.49 22.53 -27.85
C TRP A 189 -2.81 24.03 -27.78
N GLY A 190 -1.91 24.84 -27.21
CA GLY A 190 -1.99 26.30 -27.23
C GLY A 190 -2.89 26.92 -26.16
N SER A 191 -3.15 26.22 -25.06
CA SER A 191 -3.88 26.79 -23.92
C SER A 191 -3.06 27.88 -23.21
N SER A 192 -3.73 28.85 -22.59
CA SER A 192 -3.06 29.89 -21.81
C SER A 192 -2.64 29.37 -20.44
N LEU A 193 -1.41 29.67 -20.03
CA LEU A 193 -0.86 29.26 -18.74
C LEU A 193 -1.69 29.75 -17.55
N GLU A 194 -2.25 30.96 -17.64
CA GLU A 194 -3.12 31.55 -16.62
C GLU A 194 -4.39 30.73 -16.40
N ALA A 195 -5.03 30.25 -17.47
CA ALA A 195 -6.24 29.43 -17.37
C ALA A 195 -5.94 28.02 -16.82
N VAL A 196 -4.76 27.47 -17.14
CA VAL A 196 -4.33 26.18 -16.58
C VAL A 196 -4.00 26.33 -15.09
N ARG A 197 -3.32 27.42 -14.71
CA ARG A 197 -2.98 27.72 -13.33
C ARG A 197 -4.24 27.88 -12.48
N GLU A 198 -5.26 28.57 -12.97
CA GLU A 198 -6.53 28.74 -12.24
C GLU A 198 -7.23 27.40 -11.99
N VAL A 199 -7.18 26.47 -12.95
CA VAL A 199 -7.81 25.15 -12.78
C VAL A 199 -7.00 24.22 -11.86
N LEU A 200 -5.68 24.38 -11.81
CA LEU A 200 -4.80 23.56 -10.96
C LEU A 200 -4.51 24.22 -9.61
N ASP A 201 -5.04 25.41 -9.33
CA ASP A 201 -4.73 26.14 -8.11
C ASP A 201 -5.29 25.40 -6.89
N GLY A 202 -4.42 25.14 -5.91
CA GLY A 202 -4.80 24.48 -4.66
C GLY A 202 -5.16 23.00 -4.74
N VAL A 203 -5.06 22.35 -5.91
CA VAL A 203 -5.38 20.92 -6.04
C VAL A 203 -4.33 20.06 -5.34
N THR A 204 -4.75 19.33 -4.30
CA THR A 204 -3.89 18.37 -3.60
C THR A 204 -4.08 16.95 -4.15
N VAL A 205 -3.16 16.05 -3.80
CA VAL A 205 -3.28 14.63 -4.19
C VAL A 205 -4.53 13.99 -3.60
N ASP A 206 -4.90 14.36 -2.38
CA ASP A 206 -6.10 13.85 -1.72
C ASP A 206 -7.35 14.33 -2.45
N ASP A 207 -7.40 15.59 -2.90
CA ASP A 207 -8.52 16.11 -3.70
C ASP A 207 -8.70 15.33 -5.01
N VAL A 208 -7.61 14.97 -5.68
CA VAL A 208 -7.65 14.14 -6.90
C VAL A 208 -8.26 12.76 -6.62
N ILE A 209 -7.86 12.14 -5.51
CA ILE A 209 -8.37 10.82 -5.14
C ILE A 209 -9.87 10.90 -4.81
N GLU A 210 -10.27 11.90 -4.02
CA GLU A 210 -11.67 12.11 -3.65
C GLU A 210 -12.55 12.46 -4.85
N ASP A 211 -12.08 13.29 -5.77
CA ASP A 211 -12.81 13.61 -7.02
C ASP A 211 -13.04 12.35 -7.87
N VAL A 212 -12.00 11.52 -8.04
CA VAL A 212 -12.15 10.25 -8.78
C VAL A 212 -13.11 9.28 -8.07
N LEU A 213 -13.05 9.19 -6.74
CA LEU A 213 -13.96 8.34 -5.97
C LEU A 213 -15.42 8.79 -6.09
N GLN A 214 -15.68 10.09 -6.25
CA GLN A 214 -17.03 10.63 -6.46
C GLN A 214 -17.53 10.41 -7.89
N GLN A 215 -16.63 10.38 -8.88
CA GLN A 215 -16.99 10.21 -10.30
C GLN A 215 -17.25 8.75 -10.70
N VAL A 216 -16.59 7.79 -10.07
CA VAL A 216 -16.72 6.37 -10.45
C VAL A 216 -17.93 5.74 -9.77
N GLU A 217 -18.81 5.13 -10.58
CA GLU A 217 -20.02 4.45 -10.10
C GLU A 217 -19.66 3.24 -9.23
N VAL A 218 -20.24 3.21 -8.03
CA VAL A 218 -20.05 2.13 -7.05
C VAL A 218 -20.97 0.97 -7.41
N PRO A 219 -20.46 -0.27 -7.52
CA PRO A 219 -21.30 -1.42 -7.83
C PRO A 219 -22.26 -1.74 -6.66
N LEU A 220 -23.43 -2.29 -7.01
CA LEU A 220 -24.59 -2.49 -6.12
C LEU A 220 -24.48 -3.73 -5.22
#